data_AF-A0AAD9YLE5-F1
#
_entry.id   AF-A0AAD9YLE5-F1
#
_cell.length_a   1.000
_cell.length_b   1.000
_cell.length_c   1.000
_cell.angle_alpha   90.00
_cell.angle_beta   90.00
_cell.angle_gamma   90.00
#
_symmetry.space_group_name_H-M   'P 1'
#
loop_
_entity.id
_entity.type
_entity.pdbx_description
1 polymer ?
#
loop_
_entity_poly.entity_id
_entity_poly.type
_entity_poly.pdbx_seq_one_letter_code
_entity_poly.pdbx_strand_id
1 'polypeptide(L)'
;MPLIISLVKFAVNVVLDLLIISKVHVRSHKPTLNRLETTRPSIKALKILLRPGIPPFVESAIRNALYLWLISNIVSMDSTYATAWGVFNTIRWGLIMVPVQALEQTSLAFVGHAWGAWRRIIGVQNLQPKAKKTNILVLTRPALLSLIIAVIIEVPICLFLTYFGARPFARYLSGSDEVADVTAMMWRTIDWCYIFYAMSTMLATVLLATRPRWYLWQSLASNFLYVLPWAIVCQTANLSADRAWTYHSLVFGGSLVFSFVDILIVDALWTWTLMTGRMKLDVFRG
;
A
#
# COMPACT_ATOMS: atom_id res chain seq x y z
N MET A 1 -3.94 25.03 -2.36
CA MET A 1 -4.61 24.43 -1.20
C MET A 1 -4.51 22.90 -1.13
N PRO A 2 -4.80 22.10 -2.19
CA PRO A 2 -4.63 20.63 -2.15
C PRO A 2 -3.21 20.19 -1.83
N LEU A 3 -2.26 20.88 -2.47
CA LEU A 3 -0.83 20.64 -2.29
C LEU A 3 -0.39 20.98 -0.87
N ILE A 4 -0.94 22.03 -0.25
CA ILE A 4 -0.65 22.43 1.13
C ILE A 4 -1.23 21.41 2.12
N ILE A 5 -2.49 20.98 1.95
CA ILE A 5 -3.11 19.96 2.81
C ILE A 5 -2.36 18.62 2.70
N SER A 6 -1.99 18.22 1.48
CA SER A 6 -1.18 17.03 1.23
C SER A 6 0.23 17.16 1.82
N LEU A 7 0.87 18.34 1.70
CA LEU A 7 2.18 18.60 2.32
C LEU A 7 2.12 18.58 3.84
N VAL A 8 1.07 19.18 4.42
CA VAL A 8 0.86 19.19 5.87
C VAL A 8 0.60 17.78 6.37
N LYS A 9 -0.24 17.00 5.68
CA LYS A 9 -0.42 15.57 6.01
C LYS A 9 0.89 14.79 5.89
N PHE A 10 1.63 14.99 4.80
CA PHE A 10 2.91 14.35 4.56
C PHE A 10 3.90 14.71 5.69
N ALA A 11 4.02 15.99 6.03
CA ALA A 11 4.88 16.46 7.10
C ALA A 11 4.45 15.93 8.47
N VAL A 12 3.15 15.92 8.77
CA VAL A 12 2.59 15.39 10.02
C VAL A 12 2.82 13.88 10.13
N ASN A 13 2.59 13.10 9.06
CA ASN A 13 2.86 11.66 9.04
C ASN A 13 4.35 11.37 9.22
N VAL A 14 5.22 12.10 8.51
CA VAL A 14 6.68 11.97 8.65
C VAL A 14 7.14 12.32 10.07
N VAL A 15 6.58 13.38 10.67
CA VAL A 15 6.90 13.78 12.05
C VAL A 15 6.37 12.76 13.06
N LEU A 16 5.13 12.27 12.92
CA LEU A 16 4.60 11.20 13.78
C LEU A 16 5.44 9.92 13.65
N ASP A 17 5.83 9.55 12.44
CA ASP A 17 6.69 8.40 12.19
C ASP A 17 8.06 8.55 12.85
N LEU A 18 8.68 9.72 12.70
CA LEU A 18 9.96 10.05 13.34
C LEU A 18 9.84 10.12 14.87
N LEU A 19 8.71 10.55 15.43
CA LEU A 19 8.55 10.65 16.89
C LEU A 19 8.15 9.32 17.54
N ILE A 20 7.34 8.50 16.87
CA ILE A 20 6.73 7.29 17.44
C ILE A 20 7.51 6.03 17.07
N ILE A 21 8.01 5.95 15.83
CA ILE A 21 8.67 4.74 15.30
C ILE A 21 10.19 4.82 15.47
N SER A 22 10.78 6.00 15.32
CA SER A 22 12.21 6.19 15.59
C SER A 22 12.50 6.23 17.09
N LYS A 23 12.54 5.05 17.72
CA LYS A 23 13.44 4.84 18.86
C LYS A 23 14.90 4.70 18.42
N VAL A 24 15.33 5.38 17.35
CA VAL A 24 16.74 5.61 17.10
C VAL A 24 17.14 6.80 17.97
N HIS A 25 17.44 6.50 19.24
CA HIS A 25 18.44 7.29 19.92
C HIS A 25 19.64 7.32 18.97
N VAL A 26 20.09 8.52 18.57
CA VAL A 26 21.44 8.71 18.05
C VAL A 26 22.36 8.39 19.22
N ARG A 27 22.49 7.09 19.54
CA ARG A 27 23.54 6.61 20.41
C ARG A 27 24.78 6.87 19.59
N SER A 28 25.58 7.84 20.03
CA SER A 28 26.88 8.16 19.46
C SER A 28 27.74 6.90 19.48
N HIS A 29 27.56 6.06 18.47
CA HIS A 29 28.53 5.06 18.11
C HIS A 29 29.61 5.86 17.43
N LYS A 30 30.72 6.06 18.14
CA LYS A 30 31.96 6.53 17.52
C LYS A 30 32.17 5.64 16.29
N PRO A 31 32.11 6.19 15.07
CA PRO A 31 32.35 5.38 13.89
C PRO A 31 33.81 4.94 13.98
N THR A 32 34.05 3.66 14.25
CA THR A 32 35.34 3.05 13.95
C THR A 32 35.56 3.28 12.47
N LEU A 33 36.60 4.04 12.12
CA LEU A 33 37.08 4.38 10.78
C LEU A 33 37.50 3.11 9.99
N ASN A 34 36.61 2.15 9.84
CA ASN A 34 36.81 1.02 8.95
C ASN A 34 36.26 1.42 7.59
N ARG A 35 37.15 1.99 6.80
CA ARG A 35 37.12 2.10 5.33
C ARG A 35 35.82 2.69 4.76
N LEU A 36 35.90 3.98 4.43
CA LEU A 36 35.08 4.58 3.35
C LEU A 36 35.43 3.87 2.04
N GLU A 37 34.95 2.64 1.85
CA GLU A 37 34.82 2.10 0.51
C GLU A 37 33.76 2.95 -0.17
N THR A 38 34.19 3.90 -0.99
CA THR A 38 33.35 4.51 -2.01
C THR A 38 32.70 3.37 -2.79
N THR A 39 31.47 3.01 -2.45
CA THR A 39 30.66 2.06 -3.20
C THR A 39 30.36 2.69 -4.54
N ARG A 40 31.26 2.50 -5.51
CA ARG A 40 31.03 2.92 -6.89
C ARG A 40 29.79 2.17 -7.40
N PRO A 41 28.87 2.83 -8.11
CA PRO A 41 27.76 2.14 -8.75
C PRO A 41 28.33 1.07 -9.67
N SER A 42 28.02 -0.19 -9.38
CA SER A 42 28.54 -1.35 -10.10
C SER A 42 27.37 -2.16 -10.64
N ILE A 43 27.50 -2.61 -11.90
CA ILE A 43 26.50 -3.48 -12.55
C ILE A 43 26.30 -4.77 -11.74
N LYS A 44 27.34 -5.25 -11.04
CA LYS A 44 27.24 -6.41 -10.12
C LYS A 44 26.32 -6.10 -8.94
N ALA A 45 26.45 -4.93 -8.32
CA ALA A 45 25.59 -4.49 -7.22
C ALA A 45 24.15 -4.25 -7.69
N LEU A 46 23.97 -3.69 -8.89
CA LEU A 46 22.65 -3.55 -9.50
C LEU A 46 21.97 -4.91 -9.70
N LYS A 47 22.70 -5.94 -10.16
CA LYS A 47 22.16 -7.30 -10.32
C LYS A 47 21.73 -7.92 -8.99
N ILE A 48 22.40 -7.61 -7.89
CA ILE A 48 22.02 -8.05 -6.53
C ILE A 48 20.71 -7.38 -6.10
N LEU A 49 20.56 -6.07 -6.33
CA LEU A 49 19.35 -5.30 -6.00
C LEU A 49 18.16 -5.60 -6.91
N LEU A 50 18.42 -5.94 -8.17
CA LEU A 50 17.37 -6.25 -9.14
C LEU A 50 16.54 -7.47 -8.72
N ARG A 51 17.19 -8.48 -8.12
CA ARG A 51 16.53 -9.73 -7.73
C ARG A 51 15.37 -9.57 -6.73
N PRO A 52 15.52 -8.85 -5.60
CA PRO A 52 14.39 -8.55 -4.72
C PRO A 52 13.43 -7.49 -5.31
N GLY A 53 13.86 -6.68 -6.29
CA GLY A 53 13.03 -5.68 -6.95
C GLY A 53 12.11 -6.21 -8.06
N ILE A 54 12.41 -7.38 -8.65
CA ILE A 54 11.57 -7.97 -9.71
C ILE A 54 10.14 -8.28 -9.21
N PRO A 55 9.92 -8.95 -8.06
CA PRO A 55 8.56 -9.25 -7.60
C PRO A 55 7.66 -8.01 -7.44
N PRO A 56 8.04 -6.94 -6.71
CA PRO A 56 7.20 -5.75 -6.61
C PRO A 56 7.05 -5.01 -7.96
N PHE A 57 8.05 -5.08 -8.85
CA PHE A 57 7.92 -4.51 -10.18
C PHE A 57 6.86 -5.24 -11.03
N VAL A 58 6.89 -6.57 -11.06
CA VAL A 58 5.91 -7.39 -11.79
C VAL A 58 4.51 -7.22 -11.20
N GLU A 59 4.41 -7.22 -9.87
CA GLU A 59 3.17 -6.95 -9.16
C GLU A 59 2.57 -5.59 -9.56
N SER A 60 3.39 -4.53 -9.53
CA SER A 60 2.95 -3.19 -9.90
C SER A 60 2.55 -3.12 -11.38
N ALA A 61 3.27 -3.80 -12.28
CA ALA A 61 2.95 -3.81 -13.70
C ALA A 61 1.59 -4.45 -13.97
N ILE A 62 1.32 -5.60 -13.34
CA ILE A 62 0.05 -6.32 -13.50
C ILE A 62 -1.11 -5.52 -12.90
N ARG A 63 -0.95 -5.01 -11.66
CA ARG A 63 -1.98 -4.19 -11.01
C ARG A 63 -2.30 -2.95 -11.83
N ASN A 64 -1.29 -2.26 -12.35
CA ASN A 64 -1.49 -1.07 -13.18
C ASN A 64 -2.15 -1.41 -14.52
N ALA A 65 -1.79 -2.53 -15.15
CA ALA A 65 -2.42 -2.98 -16.40
C ALA A 65 -3.91 -3.30 -16.21
N LEU A 66 -4.26 -4.04 -15.16
CA LEU A 66 -5.66 -4.35 -14.82
C LEU A 66 -6.46 -3.09 -14.46
N TYR A 67 -5.84 -2.17 -13.71
CA TYR A 67 -6.45 -0.88 -13.36
C TYR A 67 -6.76 -0.03 -14.60
N LEU A 68 -5.81 0.08 -15.53
CA LEU A 68 -6.02 0.82 -16.78
C LEU A 68 -7.10 0.17 -17.66
N TRP A 69 -7.14 -1.16 -17.70
CA TRP A 69 -8.19 -1.89 -18.43
C TRP A 69 -9.59 -1.62 -17.85
N LEU A 70 -9.72 -1.64 -16.52
CA LEU A 70 -11.00 -1.33 -15.88
C LEU A 70 -11.46 0.12 -16.18
N ILE A 71 -10.50 1.05 -16.25
CA ILE A 71 -10.78 2.48 -16.43
C ILE A 71 -11.05 2.88 -17.87
N SER A 72 -10.45 2.21 -18.85
CA SER A 72 -10.72 2.53 -20.25
C SER A 72 -12.21 2.42 -20.57
N ASN A 73 -12.92 1.49 -19.92
CA ASN A 73 -14.36 1.31 -20.04
C ASN A 73 -15.18 2.39 -19.30
N ILE A 74 -14.60 3.01 -18.25
CA ILE A 74 -15.21 4.09 -17.46
C ILE A 74 -15.17 5.42 -18.21
N VAL A 75 -13.99 5.78 -18.70
CA VAL A 75 -13.73 7.09 -19.30
C VAL A 75 -14.42 7.21 -20.67
N SER A 76 -14.77 6.10 -21.30
CA SER A 76 -15.50 6.07 -22.57
C SER A 76 -17.02 6.29 -22.46
N MET A 77 -17.58 6.37 -21.24
CA MET A 77 -19.05 6.47 -21.05
C MET A 77 -19.61 7.85 -21.35
N ASP A 78 -19.04 8.90 -20.74
CA ASP A 78 -19.47 10.29 -20.92
C ASP A 78 -18.39 11.29 -20.47
N SER A 79 -18.40 12.48 -21.06
CA SER A 79 -17.45 13.57 -20.80
C SER A 79 -17.53 14.12 -19.37
N THR A 80 -18.73 14.22 -18.80
CA THR A 80 -18.95 14.65 -17.40
C THR A 80 -18.38 13.61 -16.44
N TYR A 81 -18.62 12.33 -16.72
CA TYR A 81 -18.13 11.21 -15.91
C TYR A 81 -16.60 11.09 -15.96
N ALA A 82 -16.00 11.24 -17.14
CA ALA A 82 -14.55 11.27 -17.31
C ALA A 82 -13.90 12.39 -16.48
N THR A 83 -14.49 13.58 -16.49
CA THR A 83 -14.02 14.72 -15.70
C THR A 83 -14.18 14.47 -14.20
N ALA A 84 -15.34 13.95 -13.78
CA ALA A 84 -15.60 13.60 -12.38
C ALA A 84 -14.63 12.54 -11.85
N TRP A 85 -14.26 11.55 -12.69
CA TRP A 85 -13.26 10.53 -12.39
C TRP A 85 -11.85 11.13 -12.23
N GLY A 86 -11.48 12.09 -13.08
CA GLY A 86 -10.20 12.81 -12.96
C GLY A 86 -10.10 13.62 -11.66
N VAL A 87 -11.16 14.33 -11.30
CA VAL A 87 -11.26 15.07 -10.03
C VAL A 87 -11.21 14.09 -8.86
N PHE A 88 -12.02 13.03 -8.87
CA PHE A 88 -12.01 11.98 -7.86
C PHE A 88 -10.60 11.40 -7.63
N ASN A 89 -9.88 11.06 -8.69
CA ASN A 89 -8.51 10.58 -8.58
C ASN A 89 -7.56 11.60 -7.97
N THR A 90 -7.73 12.88 -8.28
CA THR A 90 -6.92 13.96 -7.70
C THR A 90 -7.11 14.04 -6.19
N ILE A 91 -8.36 13.99 -5.72
CA ILE A 91 -8.69 13.96 -4.28
C ILE A 91 -8.07 12.72 -3.62
N ARG A 92 -8.29 11.55 -4.23
CA ARG A 92 -7.82 10.26 -3.73
C ARG A 92 -6.30 10.20 -3.60
N TRP A 93 -5.57 10.54 -4.67
CA TRP A 93 -4.11 10.49 -4.67
C TRP A 93 -3.52 11.49 -3.68
N GLY A 94 -4.00 12.73 -3.73
CA GLY A 94 -3.43 13.81 -2.92
C GLY A 94 -3.72 13.68 -1.42
N LEU A 95 -4.94 13.29 -1.05
CA LEU A 95 -5.37 13.29 0.36
C LEU A 95 -5.22 11.94 1.05
N ILE A 96 -5.30 10.82 0.33
CA ILE A 96 -5.32 9.48 0.94
C ILE A 96 -4.07 8.69 0.55
N MET A 97 -3.84 8.48 -0.75
CA MET A 97 -2.80 7.54 -1.21
C MET A 97 -1.40 8.01 -0.86
N VAL A 98 -1.04 9.28 -1.13
CA VAL A 98 0.31 9.78 -0.87
C VAL A 98 0.68 9.72 0.63
N PRO A 99 -0.16 10.18 1.58
CA PRO A 99 0.13 10.05 3.00
C PRO A 99 0.24 8.59 3.48
N VAL A 100 -0.63 7.70 2.99
CA VAL A 100 -0.57 6.26 3.31
C VAL A 100 0.70 5.63 2.74
N GLN A 101 1.09 5.95 1.51
CA GLN A 101 2.31 5.44 0.89
C GLN A 101 3.57 5.95 1.62
N ALA A 102 3.58 7.19 2.08
CA ALA A 102 4.69 7.71 2.88
C ALA A 102 4.88 6.88 4.16
N LEU A 103 3.78 6.64 4.86
CA LEU A 103 3.73 5.81 6.07
C LEU A 103 4.14 4.35 5.80
N GLU A 104 3.75 3.81 4.64
CA GLU A 104 4.14 2.48 4.17
C GLU A 104 5.66 2.39 3.99
N GLN A 105 6.27 3.36 3.31
CA GLN A 105 7.72 3.38 3.09
C GLN A 105 8.49 3.43 4.41
N THR A 106 8.00 4.21 5.37
CA THR A 106 8.59 4.24 6.72
C THR A 106 8.49 2.88 7.41
N SER A 107 7.30 2.28 7.43
CA SER A 107 7.09 0.95 8.01
C SER A 107 8.00 -0.09 7.34
N LEU A 108 8.05 -0.09 6.00
CA LEU A 108 8.86 -1.01 5.20
C LEU A 108 10.35 -0.94 5.58
N ALA A 109 10.89 0.28 5.75
CA ALA A 109 12.25 0.46 6.19
C ALA A 109 12.50 -0.15 7.57
N PHE A 110 11.67 0.19 8.57
CA PHE A 110 11.85 -0.28 9.95
C PHE A 110 11.65 -1.80 10.09
N VAL A 111 10.65 -2.38 9.42
CA VAL A 111 10.47 -3.83 9.37
C VAL A 111 11.67 -4.49 8.70
N GLY A 112 12.17 -3.93 7.59
CA GLY A 112 13.37 -4.42 6.91
C GLY A 112 14.61 -4.42 7.80
N HIS A 113 14.82 -3.36 8.58
CA HIS A 113 15.90 -3.28 9.57
C HIS A 113 15.75 -4.33 10.68
N ALA A 114 14.55 -4.48 11.23
CA ALA A 114 14.27 -5.49 12.27
C ALA A 114 14.49 -6.92 11.75
N TRP A 115 14.02 -7.21 10.53
CA TRP A 115 14.25 -8.48 9.84
C TRP A 115 15.74 -8.76 9.63
N GLY A 116 16.49 -7.76 9.13
CA GLY A 116 17.92 -7.88 8.89
C GLY A 116 18.74 -8.11 10.17
N ALA A 117 18.42 -7.37 11.24
CA ALA A 117 19.05 -7.56 12.55
C ALA A 117 18.79 -8.96 13.12
N TRP A 118 17.54 -9.44 13.02
CA TRP A 118 17.16 -10.77 13.45
C TRP A 118 17.86 -11.88 12.64
N ARG A 119 17.96 -11.72 11.31
CA ARG A 119 18.70 -12.66 10.44
C ARG A 119 20.19 -12.70 10.71
N ARG A 120 20.79 -11.58 11.12
CA ARG A 120 22.20 -11.52 11.53
C ARG A 120 22.45 -12.35 12.80
N ILE A 121 21.54 -12.29 13.78
CA ILE A 121 21.67 -13.00 15.06
C ILE A 121 21.55 -14.52 14.87
N ILE A 122 20.61 -14.99 14.05
CA ILE A 122 20.37 -16.43 13.86
C ILE A 122 21.37 -17.09 12.90
N GLY A 123 22.11 -16.28 12.15
CA GLY A 123 23.03 -16.76 11.14
C GLY A 123 22.36 -16.86 9.77
N VAL A 124 22.98 -16.22 8.80
CA VAL A 124 22.47 -16.09 7.43
C VAL A 124 22.43 -17.44 6.69
N GLN A 125 23.24 -18.40 7.14
CA GLN A 125 23.30 -19.76 6.61
C GLN A 125 22.15 -20.66 7.09
N ASN A 126 21.47 -20.31 8.20
CA ASN A 126 20.30 -21.04 8.64
C ASN A 126 19.10 -20.65 7.76
N LEU A 127 18.74 -21.55 6.84
CA LEU A 127 17.66 -21.35 5.87
C LEU A 127 16.27 -21.67 6.45
N GLN A 128 16.18 -22.28 7.64
CA GLN A 128 14.92 -22.63 8.31
C GLN A 128 14.93 -22.17 9.78
N PRO A 129 15.00 -20.86 10.04
CA PRO A 129 15.03 -20.34 11.40
C PRO A 129 13.65 -20.50 12.07
N LYS A 130 13.65 -20.90 13.35
CA LYS A 130 12.44 -20.94 14.17
C LYS A 130 12.31 -19.66 14.99
N ALA A 131 11.30 -18.84 14.70
CA ALA A 131 11.06 -17.60 15.45
C ALA A 131 10.22 -17.84 16.71
N LYS A 132 10.60 -17.20 17.82
CA LYS A 132 9.74 -17.06 19.01
C LYS A 132 8.70 -15.97 18.77
N LYS A 133 7.55 -16.06 19.45
CA LYS A 133 6.47 -15.05 19.38
C LYS A 133 6.96 -13.62 19.67
N THR A 134 7.91 -13.46 20.60
CA THR A 134 8.52 -12.17 20.93
C THR A 134 9.27 -11.55 19.74
N ASN A 135 9.94 -12.38 18.94
CA ASN A 135 10.65 -11.91 17.76
C ASN A 135 9.66 -11.46 16.69
N ILE A 136 8.59 -12.23 16.45
CA ILE A 136 7.54 -11.84 15.51
C ILE A 136 6.95 -10.48 15.90
N LEU A 137 6.63 -10.27 17.18
CA LEU A 137 6.10 -9.00 17.65
C LEU A 137 7.07 -7.84 17.39
N VAL A 138 8.37 -8.04 17.60
CA VAL A 138 9.39 -7.00 17.31
C VAL A 138 9.46 -6.70 15.82
N LEU A 139 9.34 -7.72 14.97
CA LEU A 139 9.34 -7.57 13.51
C LEU A 139 8.10 -6.83 13.00
N THR A 140 6.92 -7.15 13.52
CA THR A 140 5.64 -6.59 13.03
C THR A 140 5.26 -5.27 13.69
N ARG A 141 5.86 -4.93 14.84
CA ARG A 141 5.53 -3.72 15.61
C ARG A 141 5.55 -2.43 14.78
N PRO A 142 6.54 -2.13 13.91
CA PRO A 142 6.50 -0.91 13.11
C PRO A 142 5.26 -0.84 12.23
N ALA A 143 4.94 -1.93 11.53
CA ALA A 143 3.75 -2.03 10.69
C ALA A 143 2.44 -1.90 11.48
N LEU A 144 2.35 -2.48 12.68
CA LEU A 144 1.18 -2.36 13.55
C LEU A 144 0.99 -0.94 14.10
N LEU A 145 2.09 -0.23 14.42
CA LEU A 145 2.01 1.16 14.83
C LEU A 145 1.59 2.06 13.68
N SER A 146 2.17 1.86 12.49
CA SER A 146 1.76 2.57 11.28
C SER A 146 0.30 2.27 10.90
N LEU A 147 -0.18 1.04 11.08
CA LEU A 147 -1.59 0.68 10.94
C LEU A 147 -2.50 1.51 11.85
N ILE A 148 -2.15 1.63 13.14
CA ILE A 148 -2.93 2.42 14.09
C ILE A 148 -2.94 3.90 13.70
N ILE A 149 -1.77 4.46 13.34
CA ILE A 149 -1.66 5.85 12.89
C ILE A 149 -2.51 6.08 11.64
N ALA A 150 -2.43 5.18 10.66
CA ALA A 150 -3.20 5.24 9.43
C ALA A 150 -4.70 5.25 9.73
N VAL A 151 -5.20 4.35 10.58
CA VAL A 151 -6.63 4.31 10.92
C VAL A 151 -7.08 5.57 11.67
N ILE A 152 -6.28 6.05 12.63
CA ILE A 152 -6.59 7.27 13.40
C ILE A 152 -6.69 8.51 12.50
N ILE A 153 -5.91 8.56 11.43
CA ILE A 153 -5.89 9.69 10.49
C ILE A 153 -6.93 9.51 9.39
N GLU A 154 -6.96 8.36 8.73
CA GLU A 154 -7.82 8.15 7.56
C GLU A 154 -9.30 8.08 7.93
N VAL A 155 -9.68 7.53 9.08
CA VAL A 155 -11.09 7.47 9.49
C VAL A 155 -11.72 8.87 9.63
N PRO A 156 -11.16 9.82 10.42
CA PRO A 156 -11.68 11.18 10.48
C PRO A 156 -11.70 11.90 9.13
N ILE A 157 -10.67 11.70 8.29
CA ILE A 157 -10.60 12.32 6.97
C ILE A 157 -11.68 11.79 6.03
N CYS A 158 -11.89 10.47 5.99
CA CYS A 158 -12.96 9.88 5.19
C CYS A 158 -14.32 10.41 5.64
N LEU A 159 -14.59 10.46 6.95
CA LEU A 159 -15.83 11.03 7.48
C LEU A 159 -15.97 12.51 7.11
N PHE A 160 -14.92 13.32 7.29
CA PHE A 160 -14.94 14.74 6.95
C PHE A 160 -15.22 14.96 5.45
N LEU A 161 -14.57 14.21 4.57
CA LEU A 161 -14.78 14.32 3.12
C LEU A 161 -16.18 13.86 2.72
N THR A 162 -16.70 12.79 3.33
CA THR A 162 -18.03 12.24 3.02
C THR A 162 -19.17 13.16 3.46
N TYR A 163 -19.05 13.83 4.61
CA TYR A 163 -20.10 14.71 5.12
C TYR A 163 -19.97 16.16 4.65
N PHE A 164 -18.75 16.68 4.50
CA PHE A 164 -18.53 18.12 4.31
C PHE A 164 -17.61 18.46 3.13
N GLY A 165 -16.60 17.65 2.86
CA GLY A 165 -15.48 18.07 2.00
C GLY A 165 -15.58 17.72 0.52
N ALA A 166 -16.14 16.57 0.14
CA ALA A 166 -15.98 16.02 -1.21
C ALA A 166 -16.62 16.89 -2.30
N ARG A 167 -17.86 17.33 -2.09
CA ARG A 167 -18.60 18.18 -3.04
C ARG A 167 -17.97 19.57 -3.24
N PRO A 168 -17.75 20.40 -2.20
CA PRO A 168 -17.16 21.73 -2.39
C PRO A 168 -15.73 21.64 -2.93
N PHE A 169 -14.97 20.62 -2.55
CA PHE A 169 -13.63 20.41 -3.07
C PHE A 169 -13.64 19.96 -4.54
N ALA A 170 -14.59 19.12 -4.94
CA ALA A 170 -14.78 18.75 -6.34
C ALA A 170 -15.21 19.95 -7.18
N ARG A 171 -16.14 20.78 -6.69
CA ARG A 171 -16.57 22.01 -7.37
C ARG A 171 -15.43 23.01 -7.55
N TYR A 172 -14.55 23.14 -6.55
CA TYR A 172 -13.35 23.97 -6.65
C TYR A 172 -12.39 23.48 -7.75
N LEU A 173 -12.27 22.16 -7.95
CA LEU A 173 -11.39 21.57 -8.96
C LEU A 173 -12.00 21.55 -10.36
N SER A 174 -13.30 21.32 -10.48
CA SER A 174 -14.00 21.14 -11.76
C SER A 174 -14.59 22.43 -12.33
N GLY A 175 -14.92 23.41 -11.48
CA GLY A 175 -15.70 24.60 -11.87
C GLY A 175 -17.16 24.30 -12.26
N SER A 176 -17.64 23.06 -12.13
CA SER A 176 -18.98 22.62 -12.54
C SER A 176 -19.73 21.97 -11.37
N ASP A 177 -21.00 22.36 -11.17
CA ASP A 177 -21.89 21.75 -10.16
C ASP A 177 -22.14 20.28 -10.48
N GLU A 178 -22.41 19.96 -11.75
CA GLU A 178 -22.76 18.62 -12.19
C GLU A 178 -21.60 17.64 -11.94
N VAL A 179 -20.38 18.02 -12.32
CA VAL A 179 -19.18 17.23 -12.05
C VAL A 179 -18.95 17.07 -10.55
N ALA A 180 -19.21 18.12 -9.76
CA ALA A 180 -19.03 18.08 -8.31
C ALA A 180 -20.01 17.12 -7.62
N ASP A 181 -21.26 17.09 -8.08
CA ASP A 181 -22.28 16.18 -7.56
C ASP A 181 -21.96 14.72 -7.89
N VAL A 182 -21.51 14.45 -9.13
CA VAL A 182 -21.05 13.12 -9.53
C VAL A 182 -19.82 12.68 -8.71
N THR A 183 -18.80 13.55 -8.58
CA THR A 183 -17.61 13.22 -7.77
C THR A 183 -17.96 13.00 -6.29
N ALA A 184 -18.88 13.78 -5.73
CA ALA A 184 -19.31 13.59 -4.34
C ALA A 184 -20.05 12.26 -4.16
N MET A 185 -20.94 11.89 -5.09
CA MET A 185 -21.59 10.59 -5.11
C MET A 185 -20.55 9.45 -5.19
N MET A 186 -19.57 9.60 -6.09
CA MET A 186 -18.48 8.64 -6.24
C MET A 186 -17.73 8.45 -4.91
N TRP A 187 -17.32 9.56 -4.30
CA TRP A 187 -16.59 9.54 -3.04
C TRP A 187 -17.34 8.79 -1.93
N ARG A 188 -18.61 9.13 -1.71
CA ARG A 188 -19.44 8.55 -0.62
C ARG A 188 -19.69 7.05 -0.78
N THR A 189 -19.47 6.49 -1.96
CA THR A 189 -19.70 5.05 -2.20
C THR A 189 -18.46 4.21 -1.85
N ILE A 190 -17.25 4.77 -1.98
CA ILE A 190 -15.97 4.04 -1.88
C ILE A 190 -15.08 4.54 -0.73
N ASP A 191 -15.44 5.65 -0.06
CA ASP A 191 -14.69 6.26 1.04
C ASP A 191 -14.24 5.27 2.13
N TRP A 192 -15.15 4.42 2.60
CA TRP A 192 -14.89 3.44 3.64
C TRP A 192 -13.92 2.34 3.19
N CYS A 193 -13.87 2.05 1.88
CA CYS A 193 -12.93 1.09 1.31
C CYS A 193 -11.48 1.58 1.41
N TYR A 194 -11.26 2.90 1.48
CA TYR A 194 -9.91 3.44 1.66
C TYR A 194 -9.33 3.19 3.05
N ILE A 195 -10.17 2.95 4.06
CA ILE A 195 -9.71 2.49 5.36
C ILE A 195 -9.10 1.09 5.18
N PHE A 196 -9.78 0.19 4.46
CA PHE A 196 -9.24 -1.13 4.11
C PHE A 196 -7.98 -1.06 3.27
N TYR A 197 -7.90 -0.11 2.32
CA TYR A 197 -6.67 0.15 1.58
C TYR A 197 -5.51 0.49 2.53
N ALA A 198 -5.69 1.47 3.42
CA ALA A 198 -4.65 1.88 4.35
C ALA A 198 -4.22 0.73 5.27
N MET A 199 -5.19 -0.05 5.79
CA MET A 199 -4.90 -1.21 6.62
C MET A 199 -4.11 -2.29 5.87
N SER A 200 -4.57 -2.64 4.66
CA SER A 200 -3.95 -3.63 3.79
C SER A 200 -2.51 -3.24 3.45
N THR A 201 -2.29 -1.98 3.07
CA THR A 201 -0.96 -1.46 2.74
C THR A 201 0.00 -1.60 3.92
N MET A 202 -0.42 -1.25 5.14
CA MET A 202 0.44 -1.37 6.32
C MET A 202 0.77 -2.83 6.65
N LEU A 203 -0.21 -3.73 6.61
CA LEU A 203 0.01 -5.15 6.91
C LEU A 203 0.93 -5.81 5.86
N ALA A 204 0.67 -5.54 4.59
CA ALA A 204 1.48 -6.07 3.50
C ALA A 204 2.95 -5.65 3.55
N THR A 205 3.30 -4.54 4.24
CA THR A 205 4.71 -4.16 4.44
C THR A 205 5.53 -5.23 5.15
N VAL A 206 4.91 -6.02 6.04
CA VAL A 206 5.58 -7.12 6.75
C VAL A 206 6.05 -8.17 5.74
N LEU A 207 5.17 -8.57 4.85
CA LEU A 207 5.47 -9.56 3.84
C LEU A 207 6.41 -9.02 2.76
N LEU A 208 6.23 -7.75 2.36
CA LEU A 208 7.10 -7.08 1.40
C LEU A 208 8.54 -6.96 1.91
N ALA A 209 8.73 -6.57 3.17
CA ALA A 209 10.06 -6.45 3.80
C ALA A 209 10.77 -7.80 3.94
N THR A 210 10.02 -8.86 4.25
CA THR A 210 10.60 -10.15 4.65
C THR A 210 10.67 -11.15 3.50
N ARG A 211 9.63 -11.18 2.64
CA ARG A 211 9.45 -12.13 1.52
C ARG A 211 8.69 -11.50 0.34
N PRO A 212 9.37 -10.72 -0.53
CA PRO A 212 8.76 -10.12 -1.72
C PRO A 212 8.04 -11.10 -2.66
N ARG A 213 8.48 -12.37 -2.70
CA ARG A 213 7.83 -13.42 -3.49
C ARG A 213 6.46 -13.84 -2.96
N TRP A 214 6.31 -13.91 -1.64
CA TRP A 214 5.01 -14.24 -1.04
C TRP A 214 4.05 -13.07 -1.21
N TYR A 215 4.56 -11.84 -1.07
CA TYR A 215 3.82 -10.62 -1.41
C TYR A 215 3.32 -10.61 -2.87
N LEU A 216 4.19 -10.97 -3.83
CA LEU A 216 3.75 -11.09 -5.23
C LEU A 216 2.61 -12.10 -5.38
N TRP A 217 2.73 -13.30 -4.83
CA TRP A 217 1.67 -14.32 -4.96
C TRP A 217 0.36 -13.89 -4.30
N GLN A 218 0.43 -13.26 -3.14
CA GLN A 218 -0.72 -12.68 -2.45
C GLN A 218 -1.40 -11.64 -3.33
N SER A 219 -0.65 -10.64 -3.82
CA SER A 219 -1.24 -9.60 -4.68
C SER A 219 -1.79 -10.18 -5.99
N LEU A 220 -1.13 -11.18 -6.59
CA LEU A 220 -1.63 -11.87 -7.78
C LEU A 220 -2.93 -12.63 -7.49
N ALA A 221 -3.05 -13.27 -6.33
CA ALA A 221 -4.28 -13.95 -5.94
C ALA A 221 -5.44 -12.96 -5.87
N SER A 222 -5.25 -11.82 -5.19
CA SER A 222 -6.26 -10.76 -5.12
C SER A 222 -6.63 -10.20 -6.50
N ASN A 223 -5.64 -9.95 -7.37
CA ASN A 223 -5.88 -9.41 -8.70
C ASN A 223 -6.56 -10.42 -9.64
N PHE A 224 -6.16 -11.70 -9.64
CA PHE A 224 -6.73 -12.70 -10.54
C PHE A 224 -8.04 -13.31 -10.05
N LEU A 225 -8.24 -13.46 -8.74
CA LEU A 225 -9.45 -14.05 -8.19
C LEU A 225 -10.60 -13.05 -8.08
N TYR A 226 -10.29 -11.75 -7.95
CA TYR A 226 -11.30 -10.72 -7.79
C TYR A 226 -11.32 -9.73 -8.96
N VAL A 227 -10.23 -8.99 -9.19
CA VAL A 227 -10.22 -7.87 -10.14
C VAL A 227 -10.44 -8.34 -11.58
N LEU A 228 -9.78 -9.43 -11.99
CA LEU A 228 -9.86 -9.93 -13.36
C LEU A 228 -11.27 -10.42 -13.76
N PRO A 229 -11.97 -11.28 -12.98
CA PRO A 229 -13.35 -11.66 -13.26
C PRO A 229 -14.28 -10.45 -13.39
N TRP A 230 -14.14 -9.48 -12.49
CA TRP A 230 -14.95 -8.27 -12.53
C TRP A 230 -14.64 -7.37 -13.72
N ALA A 231 -13.38 -7.28 -14.15
CA ALA A 231 -13.00 -6.57 -15.38
C ALA A 231 -13.66 -7.19 -16.63
N ILE A 232 -13.70 -8.53 -16.71
CA ILE A 232 -14.37 -9.25 -17.81
C ILE A 232 -15.89 -9.01 -17.79
N VAL A 233 -16.51 -9.05 -16.61
CA VAL A 233 -17.95 -8.77 -16.45
C VAL A 233 -18.26 -7.33 -16.87
N CYS A 234 -17.46 -6.35 -16.47
CA CYS A 234 -17.66 -4.95 -16.85
C CYS A 234 -17.47 -4.69 -18.35
N GLN A 235 -16.69 -5.53 -19.06
CA GLN A 235 -16.55 -5.43 -20.51
C GLN A 235 -17.75 -6.01 -21.28
N THR A 236 -18.38 -7.05 -20.72
CA THR A 236 -19.44 -7.81 -21.40
C THR A 236 -20.85 -7.34 -21.05
N ALA A 237 -21.04 -6.72 -19.89
CA ALA A 237 -22.30 -6.12 -19.51
C ALA A 237 -22.48 -4.75 -20.21
N ASN A 238 -23.62 -4.54 -20.89
CA ASN A 238 -24.04 -3.22 -21.36
C ASN A 238 -24.32 -2.33 -20.12
N LEU A 239 -23.29 -1.62 -19.65
CA LEU A 239 -23.38 -0.77 -18.48
C LEU A 239 -24.09 0.53 -18.86
N SER A 240 -25.34 0.69 -18.43
CA SER A 240 -26.04 1.97 -18.46
C SER A 240 -25.43 2.94 -17.43
N ALA A 241 -25.36 4.23 -17.76
CA ALA A 241 -24.70 5.26 -16.93
C ALA A 241 -25.26 5.36 -15.50
N ASP A 242 -26.51 4.96 -15.29
CA ASP A 242 -27.19 4.95 -13.98
C ASP A 242 -26.67 3.84 -13.04
N ARG A 243 -26.28 2.68 -13.58
CA ARG A 243 -25.81 1.52 -12.81
C ARG A 243 -24.31 1.33 -12.87
N ALA A 244 -23.63 1.98 -13.82
CA ALA A 244 -22.19 1.90 -14.02
C ALA A 244 -21.43 2.04 -12.70
N TRP A 245 -21.71 3.09 -11.92
CA TRP A 245 -20.99 3.32 -10.67
C TRP A 245 -21.21 2.24 -9.61
N THR A 246 -22.39 1.62 -9.55
CA THR A 246 -22.66 0.55 -8.57
C THR A 246 -21.75 -0.65 -8.82
N TYR A 247 -21.62 -1.08 -10.08
CA TYR A 247 -20.67 -2.12 -10.44
C TYR A 247 -19.24 -1.70 -10.14
N HIS A 248 -18.85 -0.47 -10.50
CA HIS A 248 -17.49 0.02 -10.23
C HIS A 248 -17.17 0.10 -8.74
N SER A 249 -18.11 0.53 -7.90
CA SER A 249 -17.93 0.55 -6.45
C SER A 249 -17.73 -0.85 -5.89
N LEU A 250 -18.40 -1.85 -6.46
CA LEU A 250 -18.22 -3.24 -6.08
C LEU A 250 -16.88 -3.79 -6.57
N VAL A 251 -16.47 -3.49 -7.80
CA VAL A 251 -15.15 -3.88 -8.31
C VAL A 251 -14.03 -3.25 -7.50
N PHE A 252 -14.02 -1.92 -7.38
CA PHE A 252 -12.97 -1.19 -6.68
C PHE A 252 -13.03 -1.40 -5.17
N GLY A 253 -14.17 -1.15 -4.54
CA GLY A 253 -14.33 -1.30 -3.10
C GLY A 253 -14.20 -2.74 -2.64
N GLY A 254 -14.86 -3.66 -3.35
CA GLY A 254 -14.77 -5.09 -3.06
C GLY A 254 -13.36 -5.66 -3.24
N SER A 255 -12.58 -5.17 -4.22
CA SER A 255 -11.19 -5.60 -4.37
C SER A 255 -10.32 -5.23 -3.17
N LEU A 256 -10.57 -4.07 -2.54
CA LEU A 256 -9.84 -3.62 -1.36
C LEU A 256 -10.19 -4.46 -0.13
N VAL A 257 -11.47 -4.81 0.04
CA VAL A 257 -11.93 -5.69 1.13
C VAL A 257 -11.40 -7.11 0.93
N PHE A 258 -11.46 -7.65 -0.30
CA PHE A 258 -10.91 -8.97 -0.61
C PHE A 258 -9.41 -9.02 -0.34
N SER A 259 -8.66 -8.01 -0.81
CA SER A 259 -7.22 -7.91 -0.60
C SER A 259 -6.88 -7.84 0.89
N PHE A 260 -7.66 -7.13 1.69
CA PHE A 260 -7.46 -7.08 3.14
C PHE A 260 -7.56 -8.47 3.79
N VAL A 261 -8.58 -9.25 3.43
CA VAL A 261 -8.76 -10.61 3.95
C VAL A 261 -7.63 -11.53 3.49
N ASP A 262 -7.25 -11.45 2.22
CA ASP A 262 -6.15 -12.23 1.65
C ASP A 262 -4.82 -11.92 2.36
N ILE A 263 -4.51 -10.64 2.58
CA ILE A 263 -3.31 -10.20 3.32
C ILE A 263 -3.30 -10.76 4.74
N LEU A 264 -4.43 -10.69 5.47
CA LEU A 264 -4.53 -11.24 6.82
C LEU A 264 -4.25 -12.75 6.85
N ILE A 265 -4.79 -13.50 5.88
CA ILE A 265 -4.57 -14.94 5.77
C ILE A 265 -3.09 -15.22 5.50
N VAL A 266 -2.49 -14.53 4.53
CA VAL A 266 -1.09 -14.77 4.15
C VAL A 266 -0.12 -14.34 5.26
N ASP A 267 -0.39 -13.26 5.98
CA ASP A 267 0.42 -12.82 7.13
C ASP A 267 0.30 -13.77 8.32
N ALA A 268 -0.90 -14.34 8.54
CA ALA A 268 -1.09 -15.39 9.54
C ALA A 268 -0.32 -16.66 9.17
N LEU A 269 -0.35 -17.07 7.89
CA LEU A 269 0.43 -18.19 7.37
C LEU A 269 1.94 -17.93 7.45
N TRP A 270 2.39 -16.71 7.14
CA TRP A 270 3.78 -16.29 7.30
C TRP A 270 4.22 -16.41 8.76
N THR A 271 3.42 -15.89 9.69
CA THR A 271 3.69 -15.97 11.13
C THR A 271 3.79 -17.43 11.59
N TRP A 272 2.84 -18.27 11.18
CA TRP A 272 2.79 -19.68 11.54
C TRP A 272 3.98 -20.47 10.97
N THR A 273 4.31 -20.27 9.69
CA THR A 273 5.43 -20.97 9.03
C THR A 273 6.79 -20.57 9.60
N LEU A 274 6.94 -19.30 10.00
CA LEU A 274 8.15 -18.79 10.64
C LEU A 274 8.29 -19.28 12.09
N MET A 275 7.18 -19.43 12.81
CA MET A 275 7.18 -20.01 14.17
C MET A 275 7.40 -21.52 14.20
N THR A 276 6.95 -22.23 13.17
CA THR A 276 7.13 -23.69 13.06
C THR A 276 8.48 -24.07 12.44
N GLY A 277 9.25 -23.12 11.91
CA GLY A 277 10.53 -23.37 11.24
C GLY A 277 10.39 -24.07 9.88
N ARG A 278 9.16 -24.19 9.36
CA ARG A 278 8.88 -24.82 8.05
C ARG A 278 9.27 -23.91 6.88
N MET A 279 9.51 -22.64 7.18
CA MET A 279 9.78 -21.61 6.19
C MET A 279 11.22 -21.68 5.68
N LYS A 280 11.39 -21.98 4.38
CA LYS A 280 12.70 -21.93 3.70
C LYS A 280 12.98 -20.51 3.21
N LEU A 281 14.00 -19.89 3.78
CA LEU A 281 14.48 -18.57 3.39
C LEU A 281 15.44 -18.65 2.20
N ASP A 282 15.52 -17.56 1.44
CA ASP A 282 16.44 -17.47 0.30
C ASP A 282 17.90 -17.42 0.78
N VAL A 283 18.77 -18.12 0.04
CA VAL A 283 20.22 -18.12 0.30
C VAL A 283 20.76 -16.71 0.07
N PHE A 284 21.40 -16.14 1.08
CA PHE A 284 22.13 -14.89 0.93
C PHE A 284 23.38 -15.15 0.11
N ARG A 285 23.43 -14.58 -1.09
CA ARG A 285 24.61 -14.59 -1.95
C ARG A 285 25.08 -13.14 -2.01
N GLY A 286 26.12 -12.82 -1.23
CA GLY A 286 26.85 -11.56 -1.30
C GLY A 286 27.69 -11.48 -2.57
#